data_AF-A0A0P1AHF2-F1
#
_entry.id   AF-A0A0P1AHF2-F1
#
_cell.length_a   1.000
_cell.length_b   1.000
_cell.length_c   1.000
_cell.angle_alpha   90.00
_cell.angle_beta   90.00
_cell.angle_gamma   90.00
#
_symmetry.space_group_name_H-M   'P 1'
#
loop_
_entity.id
_entity.type
_entity.pdbx_description
1 polymer ?
#
loop_
_entity_poly.entity_id
_entity_poly.type
_entity_poly.pdbx_seq_one_letter_code
_entity_poly.pdbx_strand_id
1 'polypeptide(L)'
;MHQMLNAIMPLLPASSTGKPVRRKRMELILQKALDVSVHDASLVDLRSFLESECGGDEELLAAFFSPSSPESPEHDSVEEVAAQAVLSLRQKVETLFGWLCETHDVDTELLELEDVINQAEERRLRRVDEKDAIVQETSEGEKDEQNQTQEETSPEAQIRAERLRAKQEEKKELENLVATLEAKNKDLQKAVEEKRRVAIADVQRMQRAAMQLEEASEFAQNYASSM
;
A
#
# COMPACT_ATOMS: atom_id res chain seq x y z
N MET A 1 30.30 -9.86 -37.60
CA MET A 1 28.96 -10.35 -37.19
C MET A 1 28.96 -10.55 -35.69
N HIS A 2 28.73 -9.51 -34.90
CA HIS A 2 28.31 -9.54 -33.48
C HIS A 2 28.34 -8.09 -32.99
N GLN A 3 27.25 -7.38 -33.20
CA GLN A 3 26.84 -6.15 -32.51
C GLN A 3 25.50 -5.73 -33.10
N MET A 4 24.59 -5.29 -32.23
CA MET A 4 23.18 -4.87 -32.44
C MET A 4 22.18 -5.79 -31.72
N LEU A 5 22.30 -5.88 -30.39
CA LEU A 5 21.24 -6.29 -29.48
C LEU A 5 21.18 -5.30 -28.31
N ASN A 6 21.05 -4.02 -28.65
CA ASN A 6 20.72 -2.98 -27.69
C ASN A 6 19.60 -2.12 -28.28
N ALA A 7 18.69 -1.73 -27.40
CA ALA A 7 17.53 -0.86 -27.61
C ALA A 7 16.25 -1.54 -28.11
N ILE A 8 15.58 -2.27 -27.20
CA ILE A 8 14.12 -2.18 -27.08
C ILE A 8 13.79 -1.97 -25.60
N MET A 9 14.09 -0.77 -25.08
CA MET A 9 13.30 -0.20 -23.98
C MET A 9 12.34 0.79 -24.63
N PRO A 10 11.03 0.51 -24.66
CA PRO A 10 10.07 1.57 -24.88
C PRO A 10 9.99 2.36 -23.56
N LEU A 11 10.52 3.57 -23.59
CA LEU A 11 10.13 4.65 -22.69
C LEU A 11 8.60 4.78 -22.80
N LEU A 12 7.87 4.25 -21.82
CA LEU A 12 6.42 4.41 -21.76
C LEU A 12 6.09 5.79 -21.16
N PRO A 13 5.17 6.53 -21.78
CA PRO A 13 4.70 7.81 -21.24
C PRO A 13 3.97 7.58 -19.92
N ALA A 14 4.11 8.51 -18.99
CA ALA A 14 3.33 8.56 -17.76
C ALA A 14 1.83 8.60 -18.11
N SER A 15 1.20 7.44 -18.07
CA SER A 15 -0.20 7.25 -18.39
C SER A 15 -1.02 7.46 -17.13
N SER A 16 -1.54 8.68 -16.97
CA SER A 16 -2.63 9.07 -16.07
C SER A 16 -3.92 8.29 -16.40
N THR A 17 -3.88 6.98 -16.22
CA THR A 17 -5.04 6.09 -16.27
C THR A 17 -4.89 5.21 -15.04
N GLY A 18 -5.89 5.15 -14.17
CA GLY A 18 -5.82 4.43 -12.87
C GLY A 18 -5.58 2.92 -12.92
N LYS A 19 -5.11 2.37 -14.04
CA LYS A 19 -4.65 0.99 -14.18
C LYS A 19 -3.12 0.93 -14.16
N PRO A 20 -2.50 0.09 -13.31
CA PRO A 20 -1.05 -0.03 -13.23
C PRO A 20 -0.42 -0.46 -14.56
N VAL A 21 0.81 0.00 -14.81
CA VAL A 21 1.56 -0.28 -16.05
C VAL A 21 1.78 -1.79 -16.23
N ARG A 22 2.06 -2.51 -15.15
CA ARG A 22 2.23 -3.96 -15.11
C ARG A 22 0.93 -4.68 -15.43
N ARG A 23 -0.23 -4.15 -15.02
CA ARG A 23 -1.53 -4.72 -15.37
C ARG A 23 -1.79 -4.68 -16.87
N LYS A 24 -1.46 -3.55 -17.52
CA LYS A 24 -1.52 -3.43 -18.98
C LYS A 24 -0.57 -4.40 -19.67
N ARG A 25 0.64 -4.62 -19.12
CA ARG A 25 1.58 -5.61 -19.65
C ARG A 25 1.04 -7.03 -19.53
N MET A 26 0.42 -7.39 -18.42
CA MET A 26 -0.22 -8.70 -18.25
C MET A 26 -1.34 -8.91 -19.27
N GLU A 27 -2.19 -7.90 -19.48
CA GLU A 27 -3.22 -7.87 -20.53
C GLU A 27 -2.63 -8.15 -21.92
N LEU A 28 -1.54 -7.46 -22.27
CA LEU A 28 -0.86 -7.63 -23.55
C LEU A 28 -0.25 -9.03 -23.71
N ILE A 29 0.34 -9.57 -22.64
CA ILE A 29 0.91 -10.92 -22.65
C ILE A 29 -0.19 -11.96 -22.86
N LEU A 30 -1.32 -11.82 -22.15
CA LEU A 30 -2.47 -12.70 -22.32
C LEU A 30 -3.00 -12.63 -23.75
N GLN A 31 -3.21 -11.41 -24.27
CA GLN A 31 -3.70 -11.21 -25.64
C GLN A 31 -2.78 -11.90 -26.65
N LYS A 32 -1.46 -11.69 -26.53
CA LYS A 32 -0.49 -12.32 -27.41
C LYS A 32 -0.48 -13.85 -27.31
N ALA A 33 -0.61 -14.40 -26.10
CA ALA A 33 -0.67 -15.84 -25.89
C ALA A 33 -1.93 -16.45 -26.51
N LEU A 34 -3.07 -15.75 -26.37
CA LEU A 34 -4.33 -16.15 -26.99
C LEU A 34 -4.25 -16.08 -28.52
N ASP A 35 -3.68 -15.01 -29.08
CA ASP A 35 -3.54 -14.87 -30.54
C ASP A 35 -2.67 -15.98 -31.14
N VAL A 36 -1.59 -16.38 -30.46
CA VAL A 36 -0.77 -17.54 -30.85
C VAL A 36 -1.57 -18.84 -30.75
N SER A 37 -2.31 -19.03 -29.65
CA SER A 37 -3.12 -20.26 -29.46
C SER A 37 -4.24 -20.39 -30.49
N VAL A 38 -4.88 -19.27 -30.88
CA VAL A 38 -5.89 -19.22 -31.95
C VAL A 38 -5.25 -19.57 -33.29
N HIS A 39 -4.07 -19.02 -33.57
CA HIS A 39 -3.33 -19.35 -34.78
C HIS A 39 -2.98 -20.85 -34.83
N ASP A 40 -2.43 -21.40 -33.75
CA ASP A 40 -2.08 -22.81 -33.68
C ASP A 40 -3.32 -23.70 -33.83
N ALA A 41 -4.44 -23.34 -33.22
CA ALA A 41 -5.71 -24.06 -33.37
C ALA A 41 -6.25 -24.02 -34.80
N SER A 42 -6.06 -22.91 -35.53
CA SER A 42 -6.49 -22.81 -36.93
C SER A 42 -5.68 -23.69 -37.89
N LEU A 43 -4.48 -24.14 -37.48
CA LEU A 43 -3.66 -25.07 -38.25
C LEU A 43 -4.04 -26.54 -38.02
N VAL A 44 -4.88 -26.83 -37.02
CA VAL A 44 -5.33 -28.19 -36.71
C VAL A 44 -6.47 -28.57 -37.65
N ASP A 45 -6.24 -29.58 -38.48
CA ASP A 45 -7.31 -30.21 -39.23
C ASP A 45 -8.15 -31.10 -38.30
N LEU A 46 -9.32 -30.59 -37.91
CA LEU A 46 -10.24 -31.25 -37.00
C LEU A 46 -10.72 -32.61 -37.52
N ARG A 47 -10.79 -32.78 -38.85
CA ARG A 47 -11.23 -34.03 -39.47
C ARG A 47 -10.20 -35.13 -39.26
N SER A 48 -8.94 -34.87 -39.61
CA SER A 48 -7.86 -35.85 -39.37
C SER A 48 -7.63 -36.13 -37.89
N PHE A 49 -7.82 -35.12 -37.02
CA PHE A 49 -7.75 -35.33 -35.57
C PHE A 49 -8.84 -36.30 -35.09
N LEU A 50 -10.10 -36.07 -35.44
CA LEU A 50 -11.22 -36.95 -35.07
C LEU A 50 -11.14 -38.33 -35.74
N GLU A 51 -10.64 -38.43 -36.96
CA GLU A 51 -10.38 -39.69 -37.65
C GLU A 51 -9.43 -40.59 -36.86
N SER A 52 -8.39 -40.01 -36.26
CA SER A 52 -7.42 -40.74 -35.43
C SER A 52 -8.01 -41.21 -34.09
N GLU A 53 -8.95 -40.44 -33.53
CA GLU A 53 -9.54 -40.69 -32.22
C GLU A 53 -10.73 -41.67 -32.29
N CYS A 54 -11.48 -41.65 -33.40
CA CYS A 54 -12.63 -42.53 -33.66
C CYS A 54 -12.24 -43.88 -34.28
N GLY A 55 -10.94 -44.17 -34.42
CA GLY A 55 -10.45 -45.45 -34.95
C GLY A 55 -10.87 -45.75 -36.40
N GLY A 56 -11.17 -44.71 -37.19
CA GLY A 56 -11.63 -44.84 -38.58
C GLY A 56 -13.11 -45.21 -38.76
N ASP A 57 -13.95 -45.00 -37.73
CA ASP A 57 -15.41 -45.16 -37.86
C ASP A 57 -16.01 -44.05 -38.76
N GLU A 58 -16.18 -44.40 -40.04
CA GLU A 58 -16.64 -43.46 -41.07
C GLU A 58 -18.10 -43.01 -40.85
N GLU A 59 -18.93 -43.84 -40.20
CA GLU A 59 -20.33 -43.52 -39.93
C GLU A 59 -20.44 -42.44 -38.84
N LEU A 60 -19.55 -42.50 -37.84
CA LEU A 60 -19.44 -41.48 -36.80
C LEU A 60 -18.86 -40.17 -37.36
N LEU A 61 -17.83 -40.26 -38.20
CA LEU A 61 -17.24 -39.09 -38.86
C LEU A 61 -18.23 -38.42 -39.80
N ALA A 62 -19.04 -39.18 -40.54
CA ALA A 62 -20.09 -38.67 -41.41
C ALA A 62 -21.19 -37.90 -40.65
N ALA A 63 -21.37 -38.17 -39.34
CA ALA A 63 -22.29 -37.42 -38.50
C ALA A 63 -21.78 -36.02 -38.12
N PHE A 64 -20.46 -35.82 -38.10
CA PHE A 64 -19.81 -34.53 -37.80
C PHE A 64 -19.34 -33.78 -39.05
N PHE A 65 -18.94 -34.51 -40.09
CA PHE A 65 -18.47 -34.00 -41.37
C PHE A 65 -19.27 -34.71 -42.46
N SER A 66 -20.32 -34.05 -42.96
CA SER A 66 -21.14 -34.58 -44.05
C SER A 66 -20.24 -35.11 -45.19
N PRO A 67 -20.50 -36.33 -45.71
CA PRO A 67 -19.70 -36.88 -46.80
C PRO A 67 -19.77 -35.94 -48.00
N SER A 68 -18.61 -35.52 -48.47
CA SER A 68 -18.45 -34.52 -49.51
C SER A 68 -19.12 -34.95 -50.81
N SER A 69 -20.32 -34.44 -51.07
CA SER A 69 -20.90 -34.41 -52.41
C SER A 69 -20.05 -33.45 -53.26
N PRO A 70 -19.61 -33.85 -54.48
CA PRO A 70 -18.58 -33.13 -55.24
C PRO A 70 -18.98 -31.73 -55.78
N GLU A 71 -20.10 -31.14 -55.34
CA GLU A 71 -20.59 -29.84 -55.85
C GLU A 71 -21.08 -28.83 -54.77
N SER A 72 -20.79 -28.99 -53.47
CA SER A 72 -21.32 -28.08 -52.43
C SER A 72 -20.27 -27.40 -51.53
N PRO A 73 -20.48 -26.12 -51.14
CA PRO A 73 -19.56 -25.33 -50.30
C PRO A 73 -19.72 -25.63 -48.79
N GLU A 74 -19.97 -26.89 -48.40
CA GLU A 74 -20.27 -27.25 -47.00
C GLU A 74 -19.03 -27.27 -46.09
N HIS A 75 -17.83 -27.37 -46.67
CA HIS A 75 -16.55 -27.28 -45.93
C HIS A 75 -16.40 -25.96 -45.17
N ASP A 76 -16.94 -24.86 -45.73
CA ASP A 76 -16.90 -23.54 -45.11
C ASP A 76 -17.68 -23.51 -43.79
N SER A 77 -18.75 -24.30 -43.65
CA SER A 77 -19.59 -24.27 -42.44
C SER A 77 -18.92 -24.91 -41.22
N VAL A 78 -18.14 -25.97 -41.42
CA VAL A 78 -17.45 -26.65 -40.31
C VAL A 78 -16.24 -25.84 -39.85
N GLU A 79 -15.51 -25.24 -40.78
CA GLU A 79 -14.41 -24.33 -40.49
C GLU A 79 -14.91 -23.05 -39.81
N GLU A 80 -16.08 -22.53 -40.21
CA GLU A 80 -16.75 -21.40 -39.56
C GLU A 80 -17.18 -21.74 -38.11
N VAL A 81 -17.75 -22.93 -37.88
CA VAL A 81 -18.11 -23.39 -36.53
C VAL A 81 -16.87 -23.55 -35.64
N ALA A 82 -15.77 -24.10 -36.19
CA ALA A 82 -14.51 -24.23 -35.49
C ALA A 82 -13.90 -22.86 -35.13
N ALA A 83 -13.86 -21.94 -36.09
CA ALA A 83 -13.38 -20.58 -35.89
C ALA A 83 -14.23 -19.86 -34.82
N GLN A 84 -15.55 -20.01 -34.86
CA GLN A 84 -16.47 -19.43 -33.88
C GLN A 84 -16.26 -20.01 -32.47
N ALA A 85 -16.01 -21.32 -32.35
CA ALA A 85 -15.71 -21.96 -31.07
C ALA A 85 -14.40 -21.43 -30.46
N VAL A 86 -13.36 -21.28 -31.30
CA VAL A 86 -12.06 -20.74 -30.88
C VAL A 86 -12.18 -19.28 -30.44
N LEU A 87 -12.92 -18.45 -31.18
CA LEU A 87 -13.19 -17.05 -30.80
C LEU A 87 -14.01 -16.95 -29.50
N SER A 88 -15.02 -17.81 -29.34
CA SER A 88 -15.82 -17.86 -28.10
C SER A 88 -14.97 -18.25 -26.90
N LEU A 89 -14.06 -19.23 -27.05
CA LEU A 89 -13.13 -19.64 -26.01
C LEU A 89 -12.19 -18.49 -25.64
N ARG A 90 -11.63 -17.78 -26.62
CA ARG A 90 -10.79 -16.59 -26.41
C ARG A 90 -11.51 -15.55 -25.55
N GLN A 91 -12.73 -15.18 -25.92
CA GLN A 91 -13.52 -14.18 -25.18
C GLN A 91 -13.84 -14.65 -23.75
N LYS A 92 -14.12 -15.94 -23.57
CA LYS A 92 -14.37 -16.52 -22.24
C LYS A 92 -13.14 -16.46 -21.35
N VAL A 93 -11.95 -16.75 -21.89
CA VAL A 93 -10.68 -16.64 -21.16
C VAL A 93 -10.39 -15.19 -20.77
N GLU A 94 -10.58 -14.23 -21.69
CA GLU A 94 -10.41 -12.80 -21.40
C GLU A 94 -11.35 -12.34 -20.26
N THR A 95 -12.60 -12.78 -20.30
CA THR A 95 -13.61 -12.46 -19.28
C THR A 95 -13.22 -13.04 -17.91
N LEU A 96 -12.83 -14.32 -17.87
CA LEU A 96 -12.40 -14.96 -16.63
C LEU A 96 -11.12 -14.34 -16.06
N PHE A 97 -10.19 -13.95 -16.92
CA PHE A 97 -8.98 -13.26 -16.50
C PHE A 97 -9.30 -11.90 -15.86
N GLY A 98 -10.18 -11.11 -16.49
CA GLY A 98 -10.66 -9.84 -15.91
C GLY A 98 -11.28 -10.05 -14.53
N TRP A 99 -12.19 -11.02 -14.42
CA TRP A 99 -12.84 -11.38 -13.16
C TRP A 99 -11.85 -11.84 -12.07
N LEU A 100 -10.83 -12.63 -12.43
CA LEU A 100 -9.79 -13.05 -11.48
C LEU A 100 -8.96 -11.86 -11.00
N CYS A 101 -8.62 -10.93 -11.88
CA CYS A 101 -7.89 -9.72 -11.50
C CYS A 101 -8.70 -8.84 -10.54
N GLU A 102 -10.00 -8.70 -10.78
CA GLU A 102 -10.92 -7.96 -9.90
C GLU A 102 -11.10 -8.68 -8.55
N THR A 103 -11.30 -9.99 -8.56
CA THR A 103 -11.55 -10.78 -7.34
C THR A 103 -10.36 -10.79 -6.38
N HIS A 104 -9.15 -10.70 -6.92
CA HIS A 104 -7.91 -10.72 -6.15
C HIS A 104 -7.26 -9.34 -6.01
N ASP A 105 -7.99 -8.25 -6.33
CA ASP A 105 -7.51 -6.87 -6.24
C ASP A 105 -6.12 -6.66 -6.87
N VAL A 106 -5.85 -7.36 -7.98
CA VAL A 106 -4.52 -7.40 -8.63
C VAL A 106 -4.08 -6.00 -9.06
N ASP A 107 -5.03 -5.15 -9.44
CA ASP A 107 -4.75 -3.77 -9.81
C ASP A 107 -4.23 -2.96 -8.61
N THR A 108 -4.73 -3.20 -7.41
CA THR A 108 -4.23 -2.52 -6.20
C THR A 108 -2.82 -2.98 -5.85
N GLU A 109 -2.60 -4.29 -5.81
CA GLU A 109 -1.29 -4.89 -5.50
C GLU A 109 -0.21 -4.46 -6.50
N LEU A 110 -0.54 -4.36 -7.79
CA LEU A 110 0.40 -3.92 -8.82
C LEU A 110 0.68 -2.41 -8.75
N LEU A 111 -0.28 -1.58 -8.35
CA LEU A 111 -0.06 -0.16 -8.08
C LEU A 111 0.90 0.03 -6.90
N GLU A 112 0.66 -0.68 -5.79
CA GLU A 112 1.54 -0.64 -4.61
C GLU A 112 2.96 -1.09 -4.95
N LEU A 113 3.10 -2.15 -5.75
CA LEU A 113 4.40 -2.62 -6.21
C LEU A 113 5.11 -1.59 -7.10
N GLU A 114 4.39 -0.92 -8.00
CA GLU A 114 4.94 0.16 -8.82
C GLU A 114 5.44 1.32 -7.96
N ASP A 115 4.67 1.72 -6.95
CA ASP A 115 5.06 2.77 -6.01
C ASP A 115 6.31 2.40 -5.20
N VAL A 116 6.38 1.17 -4.68
CA VAL A 116 7.56 0.69 -3.94
C VAL A 116 8.81 0.71 -4.81
N ILE A 117 8.69 0.31 -6.09
CA ILE A 117 9.80 0.32 -7.04
C ILE A 117 10.22 1.75 -7.37
N ASN A 118 9.27 2.65 -7.66
CA ASN A 118 9.55 4.05 -7.94
C ASN A 118 10.26 4.72 -6.76
N GLN A 119 9.80 4.49 -5.53
CA GLN A 119 10.46 5.00 -4.33
C GLN A 119 11.87 4.42 -4.14
N ALA A 120 12.08 3.14 -4.47
CA ALA A 120 13.39 2.51 -4.39
C ALA A 120 14.36 3.07 -5.45
N GLU A 121 13.87 3.31 -6.66
CA GLU A 121 14.63 3.94 -7.73
C GLU A 121 14.98 5.39 -7.40
N GLU A 122 14.05 6.15 -6.82
CA GLU A 122 14.29 7.52 -6.36
C GLU A 122 15.32 7.55 -5.22
N ARG A 123 15.20 6.66 -4.22
CA ARG A 123 16.21 6.51 -3.15
C ARG A 123 17.57 6.15 -3.72
N ARG A 124 17.64 5.30 -4.74
CA ARG A 124 18.89 4.97 -5.43
C ARG A 124 19.46 6.18 -6.17
N LEU A 125 18.62 6.95 -6.85
CA LEU A 125 19.05 8.14 -7.59
C LEU A 125 19.62 9.20 -6.64
N ARG A 126 18.93 9.50 -5.52
CA ARG A 126 19.43 10.43 -4.50
C ARG A 126 20.79 9.99 -3.93
N ARG A 127 20.99 8.70 -3.68
CA ARG A 127 22.29 8.16 -3.23
C ARG A 127 23.39 8.27 -4.29
N VAL A 128 23.05 8.25 -5.58
CA VAL A 128 24.01 8.48 -6.68
C VAL A 128 24.34 9.96 -6.76
N ASP A 129 23.33 10.84 -6.73
CA ASP A 129 23.53 12.29 -6.75
C ASP A 129 24.34 12.77 -5.54
N GLU A 130 24.10 12.22 -4.35
CA GLU A 130 24.90 12.49 -3.14
C GLU A 130 26.35 12.01 -3.29
N LYS A 131 26.57 10.83 -3.88
CA LYS A 131 27.93 10.33 -4.15
C LYS A 131 28.65 11.16 -5.21
N ASP A 132 27.95 11.60 -6.24
CA ASP A 132 28.52 12.44 -7.29
C ASP A 132 28.83 13.86 -6.78
N ALA A 133 28.01 14.39 -5.87
CA ALA A 133 28.29 15.63 -5.14
C ALA A 133 29.51 15.51 -4.22
N ILE A 134 29.62 14.40 -3.48
CA ILE A 134 30.78 14.11 -2.62
C ILE A 134 32.05 13.91 -3.47
N VAL A 135 31.97 13.27 -4.64
CA VAL A 135 33.12 13.09 -5.56
C VAL A 135 33.55 14.41 -6.21
N GLN A 136 32.64 15.37 -6.43
CA GLN A 136 33.02 16.73 -6.84
C GLN A 136 33.69 17.55 -5.72
N GLU A 137 33.28 17.39 -4.46
CA GLU A 137 33.94 18.04 -3.32
C GLU A 137 35.25 17.35 -2.89
N THR A 138 35.41 16.04 -3.15
CA THR A 138 36.62 15.26 -2.81
C THR A 138 37.65 15.15 -3.95
N SER A 139 37.54 16.00 -4.97
CA SER A 139 38.62 16.25 -5.94
C SER A 139 39.89 16.86 -5.29
N GLU A 140 39.88 17.12 -3.98
CA GLU A 140 41.08 17.41 -3.17
C GLU A 140 41.06 16.59 -1.87
N GLY A 141 41.13 15.26 -1.96
CA GLY A 141 41.30 14.46 -0.73
C GLY A 141 41.19 12.98 -0.96
N GLU A 142 42.31 12.30 -0.87
CA GLU A 142 42.47 10.87 -1.06
C GLU A 142 41.57 10.02 -0.13
N LYS A 143 40.98 8.98 -0.74
CA LYS A 143 40.82 7.61 -0.23
C LYS A 143 40.66 7.45 1.28
N ASP A 144 39.43 7.23 1.73
CA ASP A 144 39.10 6.22 2.74
C ASP A 144 37.59 6.23 3.03
N GLU A 145 36.75 5.61 2.19
CA GLU A 145 35.35 5.37 2.60
C GLU A 145 34.61 4.26 1.83
N GLN A 146 35.33 3.21 1.40
CA GLN A 146 34.71 2.04 0.76
C GLN A 146 34.12 0.99 1.73
N ASN A 147 34.15 1.22 3.05
CA ASN A 147 33.72 0.22 4.04
C ASN A 147 32.36 0.48 4.71
N GLN A 148 31.69 1.63 4.50
CA GLN A 148 30.45 1.94 5.25
C GLN A 148 29.15 1.55 4.53
N THR A 149 29.17 1.20 3.24
CA THR A 149 27.93 0.91 2.50
C THR A 149 27.48 -0.56 2.51
N GLN A 150 28.26 -1.47 3.10
CA GLN A 150 27.89 -2.89 3.20
C GLN A 150 27.23 -3.28 4.54
N GLU A 151 27.31 -2.46 5.59
CA GLU A 151 26.67 -2.79 6.87
C GLU A 151 25.18 -2.40 6.94
N GLU A 152 24.70 -1.50 6.08
CA GLU A 152 23.27 -1.09 6.03
C GLU A 152 22.33 -2.13 5.38
N THR A 153 22.87 -3.13 4.68
CA THR A 153 22.05 -4.13 3.97
C THR A 153 21.85 -5.43 4.75
N SER A 154 22.46 -5.55 5.93
CA SER A 154 22.23 -6.71 6.78
C SER A 154 20.86 -6.60 7.48
N PRO A 155 20.00 -7.65 7.41
CA PRO A 155 18.71 -7.67 8.11
C PRO A 155 18.83 -7.35 9.60
N GLU A 156 19.94 -7.73 10.24
CA GLU A 156 20.20 -7.41 11.64
C GLU A 156 20.43 -5.92 11.89
N ALA A 157 21.07 -5.21 10.95
CA ALA A 157 21.27 -3.76 11.05
C ALA A 157 19.95 -3.01 10.91
N GLN A 158 19.06 -3.48 10.02
CA GLN A 158 17.71 -2.94 9.84
C GLN A 158 16.85 -3.15 11.09
N ILE A 159 16.87 -4.35 11.68
CA ILE A 159 16.15 -4.63 12.94
C ILE A 159 16.67 -3.75 14.08
N ARG A 160 17.99 -3.53 14.17
CA ARG A 160 18.55 -2.62 15.19
C ARG A 160 18.12 -1.16 14.96
N ALA A 161 18.11 -0.69 13.72
CA ALA A 161 17.66 0.65 13.36
C ALA A 161 16.18 0.87 13.68
N GLU A 162 15.32 -0.09 13.33
CA GLU A 162 13.89 -0.06 13.63
C GLU A 162 13.64 -0.08 15.14
N ARG A 163 14.31 -0.96 15.89
CA ARG A 163 14.23 -0.99 17.36
C ARG A 163 14.67 0.33 17.99
N LEU A 164 15.69 0.98 17.44
CA LEU A 164 16.14 2.28 17.93
C LEU A 164 15.09 3.36 17.64
N ARG A 165 14.50 3.36 16.45
CA ARG A 165 13.41 4.28 16.10
C ARG A 165 12.21 4.10 17.04
N ALA A 166 11.74 2.86 17.22
CA ALA A 166 10.63 2.55 18.12
C ALA A 166 10.90 3.02 19.57
N LYS A 167 12.12 2.79 20.08
CA LYS A 167 12.54 3.29 21.41
C LYS A 167 12.57 4.82 21.50
N GLN A 168 12.96 5.51 20.42
CA GLN A 168 12.98 6.97 20.39
C GLN A 168 11.56 7.55 20.36
N GLU A 169 10.65 6.92 19.61
CA GLU A 169 9.24 7.29 19.59
C GLU A 169 8.59 7.07 20.96
N GLU A 170 8.78 5.91 21.58
CA GLU A 170 8.29 5.62 22.94
C GLU A 170 8.86 6.62 23.96
N LYS A 171 10.16 6.93 23.88
CA LYS A 171 10.79 7.94 24.75
C LYS A 171 10.13 9.30 24.59
N LYS A 172 9.84 9.72 23.36
CA LYS A 172 9.20 11.01 23.06
C LYS A 172 7.75 11.04 23.59
N GLU A 173 7.00 9.95 23.45
CA GLU A 173 5.65 9.82 24.00
C GLU A 173 5.65 9.91 25.53
N LEU A 174 6.59 9.21 26.17
CA LEU A 174 6.77 9.27 27.63
C LEU A 174 7.15 10.66 28.10
N GLU A 175 8.08 11.35 27.42
CA GLU A 175 8.45 12.73 27.72
C GLU A 175 7.26 13.68 27.60
N ASN A 176 6.43 13.53 26.55
CA ASN A 176 5.21 14.31 26.39
C ASN A 176 4.20 14.04 27.50
N LEU A 177 4.05 12.78 27.92
CA LEU A 177 3.15 12.40 29.00
C LEU A 177 3.62 12.98 30.34
N VAL A 178 4.92 12.91 30.63
CA VAL A 178 5.53 13.52 31.83
C VAL A 178 5.29 15.03 31.83
N ALA A 179 5.59 15.73 30.73
CA ALA A 179 5.35 17.17 30.63
C ALA A 179 3.87 17.54 30.86
N THR A 180 2.94 16.73 30.34
CA THR A 180 1.50 16.92 30.54
C THR A 180 1.11 16.72 32.01
N LEU A 181 1.65 15.70 32.67
CA LEU A 181 1.39 15.43 34.08
C LEU A 181 1.99 16.50 34.99
N GLU A 182 3.19 16.99 34.69
CA GLU A 182 3.82 18.09 35.41
C GLU A 182 3.01 19.39 35.30
N ALA A 183 2.51 19.71 34.10
CA ALA A 183 1.63 20.86 33.88
C ALA A 183 0.33 20.73 34.71
N LYS A 184 -0.32 19.56 34.67
CA LYS A 184 -1.51 19.27 35.48
C LYS A 184 -1.24 19.38 36.97
N ASN A 185 -0.12 18.85 37.45
CA ASN A 185 0.27 18.95 38.86
C ASN A 185 0.48 20.40 39.28
N LYS A 186 1.14 21.21 38.43
CA LYS A 186 1.35 22.63 38.69
C LYS A 186 0.01 23.39 38.80
N ASP A 187 -0.95 23.08 37.94
CA ASP A 187 -2.27 23.72 37.99
C ASP A 187 -3.10 23.26 39.18
N LEU A 188 -3.03 21.97 39.54
CA LEU A 188 -3.64 21.47 40.77
C LEU A 188 -3.03 22.12 42.01
N GLN A 189 -1.71 22.30 42.05
CA GLN A 189 -1.04 22.96 43.16
C GLN A 189 -1.51 24.42 43.31
N LYS A 190 -1.61 25.18 42.20
CA LYS A 190 -2.19 26.53 42.23
C LYS A 190 -3.62 26.53 42.76
N ALA A 191 -4.45 25.58 42.32
CA ALA A 191 -5.84 25.49 42.76
C ALA A 191 -5.94 25.17 44.26
N VAL A 192 -5.06 24.32 44.79
CA VAL A 192 -4.96 24.00 46.23
C VAL A 192 -4.50 25.24 47.01
N GLU A 193 -3.48 25.94 46.55
CA GLU A 193 -2.99 27.17 47.20
C GLU A 193 -4.07 28.26 47.23
N GLU A 194 -4.83 28.42 46.14
CA GLU A 194 -5.92 29.39 46.08
C GLU A 194 -7.05 29.01 47.05
N LYS A 195 -7.49 27.75 47.07
CA LYS A 195 -8.47 27.27 48.04
C LYS A 195 -7.99 27.45 49.48
N ARG A 196 -6.69 27.23 49.73
CA ARG A 196 -6.08 27.46 51.05
C ARG A 196 -6.15 28.93 51.44
N ARG A 197 -5.87 29.87 50.51
CA ARG A 197 -6.00 31.32 50.76
C ARG A 197 -7.42 31.71 51.10
N VAL A 198 -8.40 31.24 50.32
CA VAL A 198 -9.83 31.49 50.57
C VAL A 198 -10.25 30.96 51.94
N ALA A 199 -9.88 29.73 52.27
CA ALA A 199 -10.20 29.12 53.57
C ALA A 199 -9.60 29.92 54.74
N ILE A 200 -8.36 30.41 54.62
CA ILE A 200 -7.73 31.27 55.64
C ILE A 200 -8.50 32.59 55.78
N ALA A 201 -8.88 33.22 54.67
CA ALA A 201 -9.62 34.47 54.69
C ALA A 201 -11.02 34.31 55.34
N ASP A 202 -11.71 33.19 55.06
CA ASP A 202 -13.00 32.88 55.66
C ASP A 202 -12.89 32.61 57.16
N VAL A 203 -11.87 31.87 57.62
CA VAL A 203 -11.60 31.68 59.06
C VAL A 203 -11.36 33.03 59.75
N GLN A 204 -10.57 33.91 59.16
CA GLN A 204 -10.34 35.26 59.71
C GLN A 204 -11.61 36.12 59.72
N ARG A 205 -12.52 35.95 58.75
CA ARG A 205 -13.83 36.63 58.74
C ARG A 205 -14.73 36.10 59.85
N MET A 206 -14.78 34.77 60.02
CA MET A 206 -15.53 34.12 61.10
C MET A 206 -15.03 34.52 62.48
N GLN A 207 -13.70 34.57 62.69
CA GLN A 207 -13.12 35.02 63.96
C GLN A 207 -13.51 36.45 64.29
N ARG A 208 -13.50 37.37 63.31
CA ARG A 208 -13.96 38.75 63.50
C ARG A 208 -15.45 38.83 63.84
N ALA A 209 -16.29 38.07 63.14
CA ALA A 209 -17.72 38.01 63.44
C ALA A 209 -18.00 37.43 64.85
N ALA A 210 -17.23 36.41 65.26
CA ALA A 210 -17.33 35.82 66.60
C ALA A 210 -16.98 36.85 67.70
N MET A 211 -15.87 37.59 67.55
CA MET A 211 -15.51 38.66 68.49
C MET A 211 -16.58 39.75 68.58
N GLN A 212 -17.14 40.18 67.44
CA GLN A 212 -18.23 41.17 67.43
C GLN A 212 -19.52 40.67 68.11
N LEU A 213 -19.84 39.39 67.94
CA LEU A 213 -20.98 38.76 68.61
C LEU A 213 -20.75 38.64 70.13
N GLU A 214 -19.53 38.31 70.55
CA GLU A 214 -19.14 38.25 71.96
C GLU A 214 -19.27 39.64 72.61
N GLU A 215 -18.72 40.68 72.00
CA GLU A 215 -18.86 42.08 72.46
C GLU A 215 -20.34 42.49 72.55
N ALA A 216 -21.15 42.23 71.50
CA ALA A 216 -22.57 42.57 71.50
C ALA A 216 -23.35 41.81 72.59
N SER A 217 -23.00 40.56 72.84
CA SER A 217 -23.58 39.76 73.93
C SER A 217 -23.24 40.33 75.30
N GLU A 218 -21.98 40.71 75.54
CA GLU A 218 -21.56 41.36 76.78
C GLU A 218 -22.30 42.69 77.00
N PHE A 219 -22.44 43.53 75.97
CA PHE A 219 -23.21 44.77 76.05
C PHE A 219 -24.68 44.50 76.41
N ALA A 220 -25.32 43.52 75.78
CA ALA A 220 -26.70 43.16 76.07
C ALA A 220 -26.87 42.63 77.51
N GLN A 221 -25.93 41.81 77.98
CA GLN A 221 -25.95 41.26 79.34
C GLN A 221 -25.74 42.37 80.40
N ASN A 222 -24.81 43.29 80.17
CA ASN A 222 -24.57 44.44 81.04
C ASN A 222 -25.80 45.37 81.09
N TYR A 223 -26.43 45.62 79.95
CA TYR A 223 -27.67 46.40 79.89
C TYR A 223 -28.81 45.74 80.67
N ALA A 224 -29.01 44.43 80.48
CA ALA A 224 -30.04 43.67 81.20
C ALA A 224 -29.80 43.61 82.71
N SER A 225 -28.53 43.62 83.16
CA SER A 225 -28.18 43.59 84.59
C SER A 225 -28.24 44.97 85.27
N SER A 226 -28.34 46.05 84.48
CA SER A 226 -28.39 47.44 84.95
C SER A 226 -29.82 48.01 85.05
N MET A 227 -30.83 47.24 84.63
CA MET A 227 -32.27 47.53 84.78
C MET A 227 -32.86 46.76 85.95
#